data_AF-A0AA37QND8-F1
#
_entry.id   AF-A0AA37QND8-F1
#
_cell.length_a   1.000
_cell.length_b   1.000
_cell.length_c   1.000
_cell.angle_alpha   90.00
_cell.angle_beta   90.00
_cell.angle_gamma   90.00
#
_symmetry.space_group_name_H-M   'P 1'
#
loop_
_entity.id
_entity.type
_entity.pdbx_description
1 polymer ?
#
loop_
_entity_poly.entity_id
_entity_poly.type
_entity_poly.pdbx_seq_one_letter_code
_entity_poly.pdbx_strand_id
1 'polypeptide(L)'
;MYLVDDPTCAQYEVGQQLGFPTPGNHLPNRTKSFAQLTIQVSLQRVADISDLSSQVLLGSNVQELTGDWKGYDYRTPHTSVAAPTGMSETQHLGIALYRTGIEGFMTTSAKIPWHKILVVFPDNLAMGSSIKYYEGAKLIHSFP
;
A
#
# COMPACT_ATOMS: atom_id res chain seq x y z
N MET A 1 3.17 -0.09 7.64
CA MET A 1 2.02 0.84 7.60
C MET A 1 1.81 1.31 6.17
N TYR A 2 0.57 1.48 5.72
CA TYR A 2 0.22 1.83 4.34
C TYR A 2 -0.61 3.10 4.35
N LEU A 3 -0.09 4.17 3.73
CA LEU A 3 -0.66 5.51 3.76
C LEU A 3 -0.89 6.03 2.35
N VAL A 4 -1.82 6.96 2.21
CA VAL A 4 -2.15 7.62 0.94
C VAL A 4 -2.15 9.13 1.14
N ASP A 5 -1.94 9.85 0.04
CA ASP A 5 -1.93 11.31 0.00
C ASP A 5 -3.34 11.94 0.03
N ASP A 6 -4.36 11.17 -0.35
CA ASP A 6 -5.74 11.65 -0.50
C ASP A 6 -6.77 10.79 0.26
N PRO A 7 -7.70 11.41 1.01
CA PRO A 7 -8.80 10.73 1.71
C PRO A 7 -9.67 9.83 0.83
N THR A 8 -9.96 10.26 -0.40
CA THR A 8 -10.78 9.50 -1.33
C THR A 8 -10.02 8.25 -1.75
N CYS A 9 -8.74 8.41 -2.11
CA CYS A 9 -7.84 7.28 -2.38
C CYS A 9 -7.84 6.27 -1.23
N ALA A 10 -7.83 6.73 0.02
CA ALA A 10 -7.87 5.84 1.19
C ALA A 10 -9.11 4.95 1.19
N GLN A 11 -10.28 5.54 0.92
CA GLN A 11 -11.56 4.83 0.86
C GLN A 11 -11.61 3.82 -0.29
N TYR A 12 -11.03 4.15 -1.45
CA TYR A 12 -10.87 3.20 -2.55
C TYR A 12 -9.98 2.03 -2.14
N GLU A 13 -8.79 2.30 -1.57
CA GLU A 13 -7.81 1.26 -1.18
C GLU A 13 -8.38 0.27 -0.17
N VAL A 14 -9.13 0.74 0.83
CA VAL A 14 -9.79 -0.17 1.80
C VAL A 14 -11.03 -0.89 1.25
N GLY A 15 -11.48 -0.53 0.03
CA GLY A 15 -12.65 -1.14 -0.60
C GLY A 15 -13.97 -0.64 -0.01
N GLN A 16 -13.99 0.56 0.57
CA GLN A 16 -15.22 1.16 1.11
C GLN A 16 -16.17 1.65 0.01
N GLN A 17 -15.65 2.07 -1.15
CA GLN A 17 -16.51 2.58 -2.23
C GLN A 17 -16.96 1.49 -3.22
N LEU A 18 -16.03 0.68 -3.71
CA LEU A 18 -16.29 -0.31 -4.77
C LEU A 18 -16.14 -1.77 -4.32
N GLY A 19 -15.90 -2.01 -3.03
CA GLY A 19 -15.58 -3.35 -2.54
C GLY A 19 -14.25 -3.87 -3.10
N PHE A 20 -14.07 -5.19 -3.06
CA PHE A 20 -13.00 -5.89 -3.78
C PHE A 20 -13.66 -6.86 -4.75
N PRO A 21 -13.25 -6.94 -6.03
CA PRO A 21 -13.81 -7.89 -6.98
C PRO A 21 -13.34 -9.31 -6.63
N THR A 22 -14.01 -9.91 -5.65
CA THR A 22 -13.70 -11.26 -5.15
C THR A 22 -14.92 -12.15 -5.39
N PRO A 23 -14.74 -13.47 -5.62
CA PRO A 23 -15.87 -14.35 -5.85
C PRO A 23 -16.92 -14.22 -4.73
N GLY A 24 -18.14 -13.79 -5.08
CA GLY A 24 -19.25 -13.61 -4.14
C GLY A 24 -19.32 -12.26 -3.42
N ASN A 25 -18.37 -11.35 -3.62
CA ASN A 25 -18.37 -10.02 -2.99
C ASN A 25 -18.00 -8.95 -4.01
N HIS A 26 -18.98 -8.12 -4.37
CA HIS A 26 -18.78 -6.83 -5.05
C HIS A 26 -19.32 -5.66 -4.22
N LEU A 27 -19.68 -5.93 -2.96
CA LEU A 27 -20.33 -4.96 -2.11
C LEU A 27 -19.30 -4.24 -1.23
N PRO A 28 -19.47 -2.92 -1.01
CA PRO A 28 -18.81 -2.20 0.07
C PRO A 28 -18.90 -2.99 1.37
N ASN A 29 -17.78 -3.07 2.10
CA ASN A 29 -17.76 -3.77 3.37
C ASN A 29 -18.53 -2.97 4.45
N ARG A 30 -19.86 -3.13 4.48
CA ARG A 30 -20.77 -2.40 5.39
C ARG A 30 -20.73 -2.91 6.84
N THR A 31 -20.10 -4.06 7.09
CA THR A 31 -20.07 -4.68 8.42
C THR A 31 -18.84 -4.26 9.24
N LYS A 32 -17.88 -3.55 8.64
CA LYS A 32 -16.69 -3.03 9.33
C LYS A 32 -16.79 -1.53 9.56
N SER A 33 -16.45 -1.10 10.77
CA SER A 33 -16.26 0.31 11.10
C SER A 33 -14.87 0.76 10.66
N PHE A 34 -14.80 1.88 9.94
CA PHE A 34 -13.55 2.49 9.51
C PHE A 34 -13.47 3.90 10.10
N ALA A 35 -12.27 4.31 10.49
CA ALA A 35 -11.97 5.67 10.89
C ALA A 35 -10.91 6.23 9.93
N GLN A 36 -11.07 7.50 9.57
CA GLN A 36 -10.09 8.22 8.78
C GLN A 36 -9.23 9.07 9.72
N LEU A 37 -7.91 8.90 9.64
CA LEU A 37 -6.95 9.62 10.46
C LEU A 37 -6.04 10.46 9.57
N THR A 38 -5.74 11.67 10.02
CA THR A 38 -4.70 12.49 9.39
C THR A 38 -3.36 12.09 10.00
N ILE A 39 -2.41 11.68 9.17
CA ILE A 39 -1.11 11.21 9.63
C ILE A 39 -0.03 12.11 9.03
N GLN A 40 0.76 12.74 9.89
CA GLN A 40 1.95 13.46 9.48
C GLN A 40 3.16 12.54 9.65
N VAL A 41 3.94 12.40 8.58
CA VAL A 41 5.12 11.52 8.54
C VAL A 41 6.34 12.36 8.19
N SER A 42 7.43 12.14 8.91
CA SER A 42 8.76 12.66 8.57
C SER A 42 9.75 11.50 8.57
N LEU A 43 10.28 11.17 7.40
CA LEU A 43 11.23 10.07 7.17
C LEU A 43 12.47 10.63 6.47
N GLN A 44 13.60 9.94 6.62
CA GLN A 44 14.89 10.34 6.06
C GLN A 44 15.34 9.44 4.91
N ARG A 45 15.00 8.14 4.97
CA ARG A 45 15.42 7.11 4.01
C ARG A 45 14.20 6.45 3.39
N VAL A 46 13.72 7.03 2.28
CA VAL A 46 12.56 6.54 1.54
C VAL A 46 12.94 6.31 0.09
N ALA A 47 12.62 5.14 -0.46
CA ALA A 47 12.75 4.89 -1.89
C ALA A 47 11.48 5.33 -2.62
N ASP A 48 11.58 6.12 -3.68
CA ASP A 48 10.44 6.40 -4.55
C ASP A 48 10.46 5.46 -5.76
N ILE A 49 9.66 4.40 -5.74
CA ILE A 49 9.53 3.44 -6.87
C ILE A 49 8.37 3.80 -7.81
N SER A 50 7.65 4.89 -7.53
CA SER A 50 6.66 5.45 -8.47
C SER A 50 7.33 6.25 -9.60
N ASP A 51 8.56 6.71 -9.39
CA ASP A 51 9.32 7.43 -10.41
C ASP A 51 9.86 6.50 -11.50
N LEU A 52 9.86 7.00 -12.75
CA LEU A 52 10.31 6.23 -13.91
C LEU A 52 11.78 5.81 -13.80
N SER A 53 12.66 6.66 -13.25
CA SER A 53 14.08 6.33 -13.13
C SER A 53 14.31 5.15 -12.18
N SER A 54 13.57 5.11 -11.07
CA SER A 54 13.59 3.99 -10.12
C SER A 54 13.03 2.71 -10.72
N GLN A 55 11.96 2.80 -11.52
CA GLN A 55 11.39 1.65 -12.22
C GLN A 55 12.38 1.04 -13.20
N VAL A 56 13.11 1.87 -13.95
CA VAL A 56 14.18 1.42 -14.85
C VAL A 56 15.28 0.71 -14.07
N LEU A 57 15.71 1.25 -12.92
CA LEU A 57 16.73 0.62 -12.08
C LEU A 57 16.28 -0.73 -11.50
N LEU A 58 14.99 -0.86 -11.17
CA LEU A 58 14.40 -2.10 -10.66
C LEU A 58 14.06 -3.10 -11.77
N GLY A 59 14.18 -2.71 -13.04
CA GLY A 59 13.73 -3.51 -14.17
C GLY A 59 12.23 -3.81 -14.12
N SER A 60 11.44 -2.89 -13.56
CA SER A 60 10.00 -3.04 -13.38
C SER A 60 9.19 -1.92 -14.04
N ASN A 61 7.86 -1.98 -13.96
CA ASN A 61 6.94 -1.00 -14.52
C ASN A 61 5.68 -0.87 -13.66
N VAL A 62 4.85 0.13 -13.95
CA VAL A 62 3.61 0.38 -13.21
C VAL A 62 2.68 -0.83 -13.22
N GLN A 63 2.54 -1.55 -14.34
CA GLN A 63 1.69 -2.75 -14.43
C GLN A 63 2.11 -3.85 -13.44
N GLU A 64 3.41 -4.06 -13.28
CA GLU A 64 4.00 -5.00 -12.33
C GLU A 64 3.92 -4.54 -10.87
N LEU A 65 3.68 -3.25 -10.63
CA LEU A 65 3.39 -2.72 -9.30
C LEU A 65 1.89 -2.78 -8.98
N THR A 66 1.02 -2.74 -9.99
CA THR A 66 -0.44 -2.60 -9.83
C THR A 66 -1.27 -3.80 -10.30
N GLY A 67 -0.65 -4.96 -10.53
CA GLY A 67 -1.35 -6.17 -11.01
C GLY A 67 -2.39 -6.74 -10.04
N ASP A 68 -3.07 -7.81 -10.47
CA ASP A 68 -4.20 -8.41 -9.74
C ASP A 68 -3.78 -9.35 -8.58
N TRP A 69 -2.87 -8.90 -7.73
CA TRP A 69 -2.27 -9.73 -6.67
C TRP A 69 -3.30 -10.42 -5.77
N LYS A 70 -4.43 -9.75 -5.49
CA LYS A 70 -5.51 -10.34 -4.70
C LYS A 70 -6.16 -11.56 -5.37
N GLY A 71 -6.12 -11.66 -6.69
CA GLY A 71 -6.59 -12.84 -7.43
C GLY A 71 -5.80 -14.10 -7.06
N TYR A 72 -4.53 -13.97 -6.66
CA TYR A 72 -3.65 -15.10 -6.34
C TYR A 72 -4.19 -15.91 -5.16
N ASP A 73 -4.89 -15.25 -4.23
CA ASP A 73 -5.53 -15.88 -3.06
C ASP A 73 -6.77 -16.71 -3.42
N TYR A 74 -7.41 -16.43 -4.56
CA TYR A 74 -8.69 -17.05 -4.95
C TYR A 74 -8.57 -18.03 -6.13
N ARG A 75 -7.43 -18.03 -6.82
CA ARG A 75 -7.17 -18.93 -7.95
C ARG A 75 -6.93 -20.35 -7.45
N THR A 76 -7.57 -21.32 -8.11
CA THR A 76 -7.44 -22.74 -7.83
C THR A 76 -7.39 -23.53 -9.16
N PRO A 77 -7.09 -24.83 -9.16
CA PRO A 77 -7.21 -25.65 -10.37
C PRO A 77 -8.63 -25.67 -10.98
N HIS A 78 -9.64 -25.23 -10.23
CA HIS A 78 -11.04 -25.20 -10.67
C HIS A 78 -11.49 -23.81 -11.17
N THR A 79 -10.63 -22.79 -11.12
CA THR A 79 -10.92 -21.47 -11.71
C THR A 79 -10.46 -21.40 -13.16
N SER A 80 -11.14 -20.60 -14.01
CA SER A 80 -10.79 -20.45 -15.42
C SER A 80 -9.38 -19.86 -15.65
N VAL A 81 -8.88 -19.11 -14.66
CA VAL A 81 -7.48 -18.67 -14.55
C VAL A 81 -6.92 -19.35 -13.30
N ALA A 82 -5.97 -20.28 -13.45
CA ALA A 82 -5.47 -21.11 -12.34
C ALA A 82 -4.13 -20.62 -11.76
N ALA A 83 -3.45 -19.68 -12.41
CA ALA A 83 -2.14 -19.17 -12.05
C ALA A 83 -2.00 -17.70 -12.47
N PRO A 84 -1.01 -16.97 -11.91
CA PRO A 84 -0.19 -17.31 -10.74
C PRO A 84 -0.96 -17.32 -9.40
N THR A 85 -0.41 -18.01 -8.39
CA THR A 85 -0.94 -18.13 -7.01
C THR A 85 0.18 -17.86 -5.98
N GLY A 86 -0.18 -17.65 -4.72
CA GLY A 86 0.78 -17.45 -3.63
C GLY A 86 1.18 -15.99 -3.42
N MET A 87 2.41 -15.78 -2.92
CA MET A 87 2.95 -14.45 -2.63
C MET A 87 3.16 -13.66 -3.92
N SER A 88 2.77 -12.38 -3.93
CA SER A 88 2.94 -11.53 -5.11
C SER A 88 4.37 -10.98 -5.21
N GLU A 89 4.79 -10.62 -6.43
CA GLU A 89 6.09 -9.96 -6.66
C GLU A 89 6.22 -8.65 -5.88
N THR A 90 5.13 -7.90 -5.73
CA THR A 90 5.10 -6.69 -4.89
C THR A 90 5.31 -6.96 -3.41
N GLN A 91 4.88 -8.13 -2.90
CA GLN A 91 5.19 -8.56 -1.53
C GLN A 91 6.65 -8.97 -1.39
N HIS A 92 7.20 -9.69 -2.38
CA HIS A 92 8.63 -10.00 -2.43
C HIS A 92 9.50 -8.74 -2.45
N LEU A 93 9.14 -7.76 -3.29
CA LEU A 93 9.80 -6.45 -3.34
C LEU A 93 9.70 -5.70 -2.01
N GLY A 94 8.52 -5.68 -1.38
CA GLY A 94 8.33 -5.07 -0.07
C GLY A 94 9.22 -5.68 1.02
N ILE A 95 9.36 -7.01 1.03
CA ILE A 95 10.26 -7.72 1.95
C ILE A 95 11.73 -7.38 1.66
N ALA A 96 12.12 -7.35 0.38
CA ALA A 96 13.48 -7.00 -0.02
C ALA A 96 13.83 -5.56 0.43
N LEU A 97 12.94 -4.60 0.17
CA LEU A 97 13.08 -3.21 0.60
C LEU A 97 13.17 -3.10 2.13
N TYR A 98 12.29 -3.77 2.88
CA TYR A 98 12.33 -3.79 4.34
C TYR A 98 13.69 -4.24 4.88
N ARG A 99 14.27 -5.30 4.28
CA ARG A 99 15.57 -5.86 4.68
C ARG A 99 16.76 -4.95 4.42
N THR A 100 16.62 -3.92 3.57
CA THR A 100 17.67 -2.93 3.36
C THR A 100 17.83 -1.96 4.53
N GLY A 101 16.85 -1.88 5.45
CA GLY A 101 16.85 -0.95 6.57
C GLY A 101 16.36 0.46 6.22
N ILE A 102 15.81 0.68 5.02
CA ILE A 102 15.09 1.93 4.71
C ILE A 102 13.81 2.02 5.54
N GLU A 103 13.30 3.24 5.70
CA GLU A 103 12.15 3.54 6.56
C GLU A 103 10.82 3.35 5.83
N GLY A 104 10.85 3.26 4.51
CA GLY A 104 9.66 3.11 3.71
C GLY A 104 9.95 3.27 2.22
N PHE A 105 8.89 3.17 1.44
CA PHE A 105 8.94 3.44 0.01
C PHE A 105 7.61 4.02 -0.50
N MET A 106 7.69 4.80 -1.58
CA MET A 106 6.52 5.31 -2.30
C MET A 106 6.26 4.49 -3.55
N THR A 107 5.00 4.14 -3.80
CA THR A 107 4.56 3.40 -5.00
C THR A 107 3.28 4.02 -5.57
N THR A 108 2.94 3.67 -6.81
CA THR A 108 1.67 4.04 -7.43
C THR A 108 0.52 3.22 -6.85
N SER A 109 -0.65 3.83 -6.67
CA SER A 109 -1.87 3.11 -6.28
C SER A 109 -2.36 2.18 -7.40
N ALA A 110 -2.69 0.95 -7.02
CA ALA A 110 -3.27 -0.02 -7.94
C ALA A 110 -4.74 0.26 -8.29
N LYS A 111 -5.43 1.06 -7.47
CA LYS A 111 -6.84 1.41 -7.67
C LYS A 111 -7.02 2.78 -8.31
N ILE A 112 -6.12 3.73 -8.03
CA ILE A 112 -6.17 5.09 -8.57
C ILE A 112 -4.78 5.48 -9.11
N PRO A 113 -4.48 5.22 -10.39
CA PRO A 113 -3.11 5.29 -10.94
C PRO A 113 -2.42 6.66 -10.90
N TRP A 114 -3.14 7.74 -10.60
CA TRP A 114 -2.58 9.08 -10.44
C TRP A 114 -2.32 9.49 -8.99
N HIS A 115 -2.51 8.57 -8.02
CA HIS A 115 -2.16 8.77 -6.61
C HIS A 115 -0.97 7.93 -6.19
N LYS A 116 -0.22 8.46 -5.20
CA LYS A 116 0.89 7.74 -4.58
C LYS A 116 0.48 7.16 -3.24
N ILE A 117 1.21 6.12 -2.88
CA ILE A 117 1.07 5.38 -1.64
C ILE A 117 2.41 5.38 -0.95
N LEU A 118 2.43 5.76 0.32
CA LEU A 118 3.60 5.64 1.18
C LEU A 118 3.47 4.40 2.05
N VAL A 119 4.37 3.44 1.82
CA VAL A 119 4.56 2.30 2.72
C VAL A 119 5.65 2.68 3.72
N VAL A 120 5.34 2.64 5.01
CA VAL A 120 6.28 2.91 6.09
C VAL A 120 6.60 1.62 6.84
N PHE A 121 7.86 1.45 7.23
CA PHE A 121 8.38 0.36 8.05
C PHE A 121 8.71 0.90 9.45
N PRO A 122 7.77 0.84 10.41
CA PRO A 122 7.97 1.40 11.75
C PRO A 122 9.22 0.87 12.46
N ASP A 123 9.57 -0.39 12.25
CA ASP A 123 10.73 -1.00 12.90
C ASP A 123 12.08 -0.46 12.38
N ASN A 124 12.08 0.22 11.23
CA ASN A 124 13.29 0.74 10.59
C ASN A 124 13.46 2.26 10.79
N LEU A 125 12.59 2.90 11.57
CA LEU A 125 12.60 4.35 11.75
C LEU A 125 13.95 4.82 12.32
N ALA A 126 14.54 5.79 11.64
CA ALA A 126 15.81 6.37 12.02
C ALA A 126 15.62 7.38 13.15
N MET A 127 16.69 7.64 13.89
CA MET A 127 16.69 8.73 14.87
C MET A 127 16.35 10.06 14.18
N GLY A 128 15.31 10.76 14.67
CA GLY A 128 14.83 12.02 14.11
C GLY A 128 13.65 11.87 13.14
N SER A 129 13.32 10.64 12.73
CA SER A 129 12.07 10.37 12.03
C SER A 129 10.90 10.36 13.02
N SER A 130 9.69 10.51 12.49
CA SER A 130 8.48 10.45 13.31
C SER A 130 7.22 10.17 12.50
N ILE A 131 6.26 9.54 13.19
CA ILE A 131 4.88 9.39 12.73
C ILE A 131 3.97 10.00 13.78
N LYS A 132 3.08 10.91 13.35
CA LYS A 132 2.15 11.63 14.22
C LYS A 132 0.72 11.45 13.72
N TYR A 133 -0.17 11.07 14.61
CA TYR A 133 -1.57 10.79 14.33
C TYR A 133 -2.44 11.92 14.84
N TYR A 134 -3.34 12.39 13.99
CA TYR A 134 -4.25 13.49 14.29
C TYR A 134 -5.71 13.10 14.09
N GLU A 135 -6.55 13.55 15.01
CA GLU A 135 -8.00 13.59 14.88
C GLU A 135 -8.42 15.06 14.82
N GLY A 136 -8.81 15.53 13.63
CA GLY A 136 -8.94 16.97 13.36
C GLY A 136 -7.60 17.68 13.57
N ALA A 137 -7.58 18.67 14.46
CA ALA A 137 -6.36 19.41 14.82
C ALA A 137 -5.61 18.81 16.03
N LYS A 138 -6.16 17.78 16.69
CA LYS A 138 -5.62 17.23 17.93
C LYS A 138 -4.63 16.11 17.63
N LEU A 139 -3.40 16.23 18.13
CA LEU A 139 -2.44 15.12 18.16
C LEU A 139 -2.94 14.05 19.15
N ILE A 140 -3.18 12.84 18.67
CA ILE A 140 -3.68 11.72 19.48
C ILE A 140 -2.59 10.69 19.80
N HIS A 141 -1.57 10.57 18.95
CA HIS A 141 -0.47 9.64 19.16
C HIS A 141 0.77 10.05 18.35
N SER A 142 1.95 9.65 18.81
CA SER A 142 3.20 9.79 18.06
C SER A 142 4.24 8.78 18.49
N PHE A 143 5.06 8.31 17.56
CA PHE A 143 6.26 7.54 17.87
C PHE A 143 7.43 7.93 16.95
N PRO A 144 8.68 7.70 17.40
CA PRO A 144 9.88 7.92 16.59
C PRO A 144 9.86 7.02 15.36
#